data_AF-A0A1F4CFZ7-F1
#
_entry.id   AF-A0A1F4CFZ7-F1
#
_cell.length_a   1.000
_cell.length_b   1.000
_cell.length_c   1.000
_cell.angle_alpha   90.00
_cell.angle_beta   90.00
_cell.angle_gamma   90.00
#
_symmetry.space_group_name_H-M   'P 1'
#
loop_
_entity.id
_entity.type
_entity.pdbx_description
1 polymer ?
#
loop_
_entity_poly.entity_id
_entity_poly.type
_entity_poly.pdbx_seq_one_letter_code
_entity_poly.pdbx_strand_id
1 'polypeptide(L)'
;MAIEDHYFSAALKGIYGEGVRNEQEDAEIPMSDVGESDRELLRPGNLFRLCVFYEIQENGQPRRYTQVIFRRLPAYRSQDLAKAAERASELYRTLRVE
;
A
#
# COMPACT_ATOMS: atom_id res chain seq x y z
N MET A 1 -10.42 2.53 8.44
CA MET A 1 -9.29 1.90 9.15
C MET A 1 -9.42 2.26 10.61
N ALA A 2 -9.45 1.26 11.49
CA ALA A 2 -9.41 1.39 12.94
C ALA A 2 -8.11 0.77 13.45
N ILE A 3 -7.48 1.35 14.47
CA ILE A 3 -6.18 0.94 15.00
C ILE A 3 -6.38 0.58 16.47
N GLU A 4 -6.05 -0.65 16.83
CA GLU A 4 -6.01 -1.15 18.21
C GLU A 4 -4.57 -1.53 18.61
N ASP A 5 -4.36 -1.90 19.87
CA ASP A 5 -3.01 -2.16 20.41
C ASP A 5 -2.28 -3.33 19.72
N HIS A 6 -3.02 -4.28 19.14
CA HIS A 6 -2.47 -5.52 18.58
C HIS A 6 -2.80 -5.76 17.09
N TYR A 7 -3.79 -5.07 16.55
CA TYR A 7 -4.20 -5.19 15.16
C TYR A 7 -4.80 -3.89 14.65
N PHE A 8 -4.98 -3.80 13.34
CA PHE A 8 -5.75 -2.73 12.73
C PHE A 8 -6.64 -3.29 11.63
N SER A 9 -7.83 -2.71 11.47
CA SER A 9 -8.78 -3.13 10.44
C SER A 9 -8.66 -2.25 9.21
N ALA A 10 -8.65 -2.84 8.01
CA ALA A 10 -8.59 -2.11 6.76
C ALA A 10 -9.39 -2.79 5.64
N ALA A 11 -9.94 -1.96 4.75
CA ALA A 11 -10.54 -2.42 3.50
C ALA A 11 -9.42 -2.69 2.48
N LEU A 12 -9.39 -3.91 1.95
CA LEU A 12 -8.42 -4.38 0.98
C LEU A 12 -9.06 -4.57 -0.39
N LYS A 13 -8.27 -4.31 -1.44
CA LYS A 13 -8.62 -4.66 -2.81
C LYS A 13 -7.52 -5.54 -3.38
N GLY A 14 -7.88 -6.72 -3.86
CA GLY A 14 -6.88 -7.63 -4.40
C GLY A 14 -6.28 -7.13 -5.71
N ILE A 15 -4.95 -6.95 -5.70
CA ILE A 15 -4.18 -6.44 -6.85
C ILE A 15 -3.53 -7.58 -7.64
N TYR A 16 -3.06 -8.62 -6.95
CA TYR A 16 -2.33 -9.75 -7.52
C TYR A 16 -2.56 -11.01 -6.66
N GLY A 17 -2.68 -12.16 -7.33
CA GLY A 17 -2.98 -13.46 -6.71
C GLY A 17 -4.15 -14.15 -7.41
N GLU A 18 -4.15 -15.47 -7.40
CA GLU A 18 -5.24 -16.28 -7.93
C GLU A 18 -6.49 -16.14 -7.04
N GLY A 19 -7.67 -15.95 -7.65
CA GLY A 19 -8.94 -15.84 -6.93
C GLY A 19 -9.18 -14.54 -6.15
N VAL A 20 -8.20 -13.62 -6.08
CA VAL A 20 -8.34 -12.39 -5.28
C VAL A 20 -8.43 -11.11 -6.13
N ARG A 21 -8.16 -11.17 -7.44
CA ARG A 21 -8.03 -9.97 -8.26
C ARG A 21 -9.37 -9.22 -8.37
N ASN A 22 -9.35 -7.94 -7.97
CA ASN A 22 -10.51 -7.04 -7.88
C ASN A 22 -11.54 -7.36 -6.78
N GLU A 23 -11.33 -8.42 -6.01
CA GLU A 23 -12.14 -8.68 -4.83
C GLU A 23 -11.89 -7.62 -3.76
N GLN A 24 -12.94 -7.33 -2.98
CA GLN A 24 -12.89 -6.41 -1.85
C GLN A 24 -13.20 -7.17 -0.56
N GLU A 25 -12.41 -6.92 0.47
CA GLU A 25 -12.53 -7.60 1.76
C GLU A 25 -12.10 -6.66 2.88
N ASP A 26 -12.82 -6.68 4.00
CA ASP A 26 -12.38 -6.07 5.24
C ASP A 26 -11.57 -7.09 6.03
N ALA A 27 -10.35 -6.72 6.45
CA ALA A 27 -9.45 -7.61 7.15
C ALA A 27 -8.86 -6.96 8.41
N GLU A 28 -8.66 -7.78 9.43
CA GLU A 28 -7.88 -7.45 10.63
C GLU A 28 -6.42 -7.89 10.42
N ILE A 29 -5.51 -6.93 10.49
CA ILE A 29 -4.09 -7.14 10.20
C ILE A 29 -3.29 -6.97 11.49
N PRO A 30 -2.47 -7.96 11.89
CA PRO A 30 -1.66 -7.87 13.09
C PRO A 30 -0.66 -6.70 13.03
N MET A 31 -0.43 -6.03 14.15
CA MET A 31 0.62 -5.01 14.27
C MET A 31 2.03 -5.58 14.06
N SER A 32 2.21 -6.89 14.27
CA SER A 32 3.46 -7.59 13.98
C SER A 32 3.82 -7.62 12.49
N ASP A 33 2.84 -7.43 11.61
CA ASP A 33 3.06 -7.41 10.16
C ASP A 33 3.57 -6.05 9.67
N VAL A 34 3.53 -5.04 10.55
CA VAL A 34 4.04 -3.69 10.28
C VAL A 34 5.48 -3.59 10.79
N GLY A 35 6.40 -3.28 9.88
CA GLY A 35 7.79 -3.02 10.25
C GLY A 35 7.90 -1.89 11.27
N GLU A 36 8.81 -2.01 12.22
CA GLU A 36 8.94 -1.05 13.34
C GLU A 36 9.13 0.40 12.85
N SER A 37 9.95 0.59 11.82
CA SER A 37 10.22 1.90 11.19
C SER A 37 9.06 2.45 10.35
N ASP A 38 8.03 1.64 10.09
CA ASP A 38 6.85 2.02 9.33
C ASP A 38 5.62 2.25 10.22
N ARG A 39 5.71 2.00 11.53
CA ARG A 39 4.59 2.19 12.47
C ARG A 39 4.05 3.62 12.46
N GLU A 40 4.92 4.61 12.30
CA GLU A 40 4.51 6.01 12.21
C GLU A 40 3.66 6.32 10.98
N LEU A 41 3.75 5.49 9.93
CA LEU A 41 2.98 5.60 8.70
C LEU A 41 1.60 4.93 8.82
N LEU A 42 1.35 4.13 9.86
CA LEU A 42 0.06 3.51 10.08
C LEU A 42 -0.94 4.53 10.65
N ARG A 43 -1.57 5.28 9.74
CA ARG A 43 -2.57 6.31 10.06
C ARG A 43 -3.81 6.15 9.18
N PRO A 44 -5.01 6.44 9.69
CA PRO A 44 -6.22 6.39 8.87
C PRO A 44 -6.05 7.23 7.59
N GLY A 45 -6.39 6.63 6.45
CA GLY A 45 -6.28 7.27 5.12
C GLY A 45 -4.98 6.97 4.36
N ASN A 46 -3.95 6.43 5.02
CA ASN A 46 -2.74 6.01 4.32
C ASN A 46 -2.96 4.70 3.52
N LEU A 47 -2.27 4.60 2.39
CA LEU A 47 -2.31 3.43 1.51
C LEU A 47 -1.08 2.54 1.73
N PHE A 48 -1.32 1.24 1.83
CA PHE A 48 -0.29 0.22 1.95
C PHE A 48 -0.63 -0.99 1.07
N ARG A 49 0.29 -1.95 1.00
CA ARG A 49 0.03 -3.27 0.45
C ARG A 49 0.18 -4.29 1.56
N LEU A 50 -0.78 -5.19 1.68
CA LEU A 50 -0.60 -6.43 2.42
C LEU A 50 -0.02 -7.46 1.45
N CYS A 51 1.21 -7.88 1.68
CA CYS A 51 1.92 -8.83 0.83
C CYS A 51 2.03 -10.18 1.56
N VAL A 52 1.75 -11.28 0.85
CA VAL A 52 1.97 -12.64 1.34
C VAL A 52 3.31 -13.12 0.80
N PHE A 53 4.22 -13.51 1.69
CA PHE A 53 5.54 -14.01 1.38
C PHE A 53 5.64 -15.50 1.68
N TYR A 54 6.47 -16.18 0.89
CA TYR A 54 6.87 -17.55 1.08
C TYR A 54 8.39 -17.59 1.08
N GLU A 55 8.99 -18.11 2.14
CA GLU A 55 10.43 -18.30 2.26
C GLU A 55 10.75 -19.71 2.77
N ILE A 56 11.95 -20.20 2.44
CA ILE A 56 12.51 -21.40 3.06
C ILE A 56 13.45 -20.91 4.15
N GLN A 57 13.14 -21.28 5.40
CA GLN A 57 14.00 -20.95 6.54
C GLN A 57 15.32 -21.73 6.49
N GLU A 58 16.31 -21.30 7.28
CA GLU A 58 17.63 -21.95 7.34
C GLU A 58 17.56 -23.45 7.74
N ASN A 59 16.53 -23.82 8.51
CA ASN A 59 16.25 -25.22 8.88
C ASN A 59 15.56 -26.03 7.78
N GLY A 60 15.37 -25.45 6.58
CA GLY A 60 14.69 -26.07 5.44
C GLY A 60 13.16 -26.04 5.49
N GLN A 61 12.56 -25.47 6.54
CA GLN A 61 11.10 -25.43 6.67
C GLN A 61 10.51 -24.27 5.85
N PRO A 62 9.43 -24.51 5.08
CA PRO A 62 8.73 -23.43 4.41
C PRO A 62 7.99 -22.57 5.44
N ARG A 63 8.05 -21.26 5.25
CA ARG A 63 7.33 -20.28 6.05
C ARG A 63 6.48 -19.41 5.14
N ARG A 64 5.18 -19.34 5.46
CA ARG A 64 4.27 -18.34 4.91
C ARG A 64 4.06 -17.25 5.94
N TYR A 65 4.20 -15.99 5.55
CA TYR A 65 3.93 -14.85 6.42
C TYR A 65 3.40 -13.66 5.61
N THR A 66 2.81 -12.71 6.32
CA THR A 66 2.31 -11.46 5.76
C THR A 66 3.16 -10.30 6.23
N GLN A 67 3.24 -9.27 5.39
CA GLN A 67 3.91 -8.02 5.75
C GLN A 67 3.21 -6.84 5.09
N VAL A 68 3.06 -5.77 5.86
CA VAL A 68 2.52 -4.49 5.41
C VAL A 68 3.66 -3.66 4.83
N ILE A 69 3.51 -3.28 3.57
CA ILE A 69 4.49 -2.43 2.87
C ILE A 69 3.83 -1.08 2.54
N PHE A 70 4.32 -0.02 3.19
CA PHE A 70 3.91 1.34 2.88
C PHE A 70 4.63 1.85 1.64
N ARG A 71 3.89 2.52 0.75
CA ARG A 71 4.53 3.26 -0.35
C ARG A 71 4.96 4.63 0.15
N ARG A 72 6.26 4.81 0.38
CA ARG A 72 6.82 6.12 0.75
C ARG A 72 6.80 7.12 -0.43
N LEU A 73 6.93 6.63 -1.66
CA LEU A 73 6.68 7.37 -2.90
C LEU A 73 6.09 6.40 -3.95
N PRO A 74 5.22 6.86 -4.86
CA PRO A 74 4.89 6.05 -6.03
C PRO A 74 6.17 5.79 -6.82
N ALA A 75 6.31 4.58 -7.37
CA ALA A 75 7.25 4.40 -8.48
C ALA A 75 6.77 5.35 -9.58
N TYR A 76 7.50 6.44 -9.83
CA TYR A 76 7.18 7.39 -10.88
C TYR A 76 7.26 6.67 -12.23
N ARG A 77 6.14 6.11 -12.68
CA ARG A 77 6.06 5.55 -14.03
C ARG A 77 6.02 6.71 -15.00
N SER A 78 6.53 6.52 -16.21
CA SER A 78 6.55 7.57 -17.23
C SER A 78 5.16 8.20 -17.47
N GLN A 79 4.10 7.40 -17.35
CA GLN A 79 2.71 7.85 -17.44
C GLN A 79 2.29 8.80 -16.29
N ASP A 80 2.82 8.60 -15.07
CA ASP A 80 2.44 9.39 -13.90
C ASP A 80 3.09 10.78 -13.98
N LEU A 81 4.33 10.83 -14.49
CA LEU A 81 5.04 12.07 -14.80
C LEU A 81 4.36 12.84 -15.94
N ALA A 82 3.92 12.13 -16.99
CA ALA A 82 3.20 12.75 -18.11
C ALA A 82 1.88 13.40 -17.65
N LYS A 83 1.09 12.70 -16.83
CA LYS A 83 -0.15 13.24 -16.25
C LYS A 83 0.11 14.43 -15.33
N ALA A 84 1.19 14.41 -14.54
CA ALA A 84 1.56 15.53 -13.69
C ALA A 84 1.93 16.77 -14.53
N ALA A 85 2.67 16.59 -15.63
CA ALA A 85 3.02 17.67 -16.55
C ALA A 85 1.80 18.26 -17.26
N GLU A 86 0.86 17.41 -17.70
CA GLU A 86 -0.40 17.84 -18.30
C GLU A 86 -1.21 18.70 -17.32
N ARG A 87 -1.41 18.22 -16.09
CA ARG A 87 -2.12 18.96 -15.05
C ARG A 87 -1.45 20.28 -14.66
N ALA A 88 -0.12 20.32 -14.65
CA ALA A 88 0.63 21.56 -14.42
C ALA A 88 0.39 22.57 -15.56
N SER A 89 0.35 22.10 -16.82
CA SER A 89 0.06 22.96 -17.97
C SER A 89 -1.35 23.54 -17.92
N GLU A 90 -2.35 22.72 -17.55
CA GLU A 90 -3.73 23.18 -17.37
C GLU A 90 -3.83 24.27 -16.31
N LEU A 91 -3.27 24.02 -15.12
CA LEU A 91 -3.24 24.99 -14.01
C LEU A 91 -2.54 26.29 -14.42
N TYR A 92 -1.41 26.20 -15.12
CA TYR A 92 -0.67 27.36 -15.60
C TYR A 92 -1.49 28.21 -16.58
N ARG A 93 -2.27 27.58 -17.46
CA ARG A 93 -3.17 28.30 -18.37
C ARG A 93 -4.30 29.01 -17.62
N THR A 94 -4.88 28.36 -16.61
CA THR A 94 -5.93 28.96 -15.79
C THR A 94 -5.42 30.15 -14.97
N LEU A 95 -4.18 30.07 -14.46
CA LEU A 95 -3.53 31.17 -13.73
C LEU A 95 -3.13 32.35 -14.62
N ARG A 96 -3.09 32.18 -15.95
CA ARG A 96 -2.73 33.21 -16.93
C ARG A 96 -3.91 34.03 -17.44
N VAL A 97 -5.09 33.88 -16.84
CA VAL A 97 -6.25 34.71 -17.16
C VAL A 97 -6.23 35.96 -16.26
N GLU A 98 -5.33 36.90 -16.59
CA GLU A 98 -5.40 38.35 -16.32
C GLU A 98 -4.78 39.10 -17.49
#